data_AF-A0A9J5XIQ6-F1
#
_entry.id   AF-A0A9J5XIQ6-F1
#
_cell.length_a   1.000
_cell.length_b   1.000
_cell.length_c   1.000
_cell.angle_alpha   90.00
_cell.angle_beta   90.00
_cell.angle_gamma   90.00
#
_symmetry.space_group_name_H-M   'P 1'
#
loop_
_entity.id
_entity.type
_entity.pdbx_description
1 polymer ?
#
loop_
_entity_poly.entity_id
_entity_poly.type
_entity_poly.pdbx_seq_one_letter_code
_entity_poly.pdbx_strand_id
1 'polypeptide(L)'
;MANKNLGNKLLVHQIDEDTFSVTANNEIAMVHLRSKICSCREFDLDKIPCQHAMAALRHKFGDEYGKMIYEYSSPYYKVESYILAYADPIYPMPAEEFWNLPPKF
;
A
#
# COMPACT_ATOMS: atom_id res chain seq x y z
N MET A 1 9.06 -37.18 -4.00
CA MET A 1 8.98 -35.89 -3.29
C MET A 1 9.13 -34.78 -4.33
N ALA A 2 8.02 -34.19 -4.80
CA ALA A 2 8.07 -33.10 -5.77
C ALA A 2 8.05 -31.77 -5.01
N ASN A 3 9.18 -31.06 -5.02
CA ASN A 3 9.32 -29.77 -4.37
C ASN A 3 8.69 -28.71 -5.29
N LYS A 4 7.39 -28.46 -5.12
CA LYS A 4 6.68 -27.35 -5.77
C LYS A 4 7.20 -26.05 -5.16
N ASN A 5 8.16 -25.40 -5.82
CA ASN A 5 8.43 -23.98 -5.58
C ASN A 5 7.27 -23.17 -6.18
N LEU A 6 6.14 -23.16 -5.46
CA LEU A 6 4.91 -22.46 -5.79
C LEU A 6 5.03 -20.97 -5.39
N GLY A 7 6.09 -20.30 -5.83
CA GLY A 7 6.14 -18.85 -5.73
C GLY A 7 5.12 -18.28 -6.71
N ASN A 8 4.12 -17.53 -6.25
CA ASN A 8 3.18 -16.82 -7.10
C ASN A 8 3.97 -15.87 -8.01
N LYS A 9 4.32 -16.34 -9.21
CA LYS A 9 5.13 -15.59 -10.15
C LYS A 9 4.27 -14.48 -10.75
N LEU A 10 4.51 -13.25 -10.33
CA LEU A 10 3.90 -12.07 -10.95
C LEU A 10 4.57 -11.84 -12.32
N LEU A 11 3.77 -11.87 -13.38
CA LEU A 11 4.25 -11.54 -14.73
C LEU A 11 3.86 -10.12 -15.06
N VAL A 12 4.85 -9.27 -15.34
CA VAL A 12 4.64 -7.84 -15.62
C VAL A 12 4.78 -7.59 -17.11
N HIS A 13 3.79 -6.91 -17.69
CA HIS A 13 3.82 -6.42 -19.06
C HIS A 13 3.52 -4.92 -19.04
N GLN A 14 4.45 -4.14 -19.59
CA GLN A 14 4.32 -2.69 -19.70
C GLN A 14 3.38 -2.33 -20.86
N ILE A 15 2.41 -1.46 -20.60
CA ILE A 15 1.44 -1.00 -21.61
C ILE A 15 1.80 0.40 -22.08
N ASP A 16 2.12 1.29 -21.14
CA ASP A 16 2.64 2.63 -21.41
C ASP A 16 3.74 3.00 -20.39
N GLU A 17 4.18 4.26 -20.35
CA GLU A 17 5.24 4.71 -19.44
C GLU A 17 4.92 4.45 -17.95
N ASP A 18 3.66 4.58 -17.52
CA ASP A 18 3.21 4.46 -16.13
C ASP A 18 2.13 3.39 -15.91
N THR A 19 1.70 2.70 -16.96
CA THR A 19 0.65 1.69 -16.93
C THR A 19 1.20 0.31 -17.22
N PHE A 20 0.85 -0.64 -16.36
CA PHE A 20 1.32 -2.01 -16.41
C PHE A 20 0.14 -2.97 -16.20
N SER A 21 0.14 -4.08 -16.93
CA SER A 21 -0.66 -5.25 -16.58
C SER A 21 0.22 -6.25 -15.83
N VAL A 22 -0.24 -6.69 -14.66
CA VAL A 22 0.45 -7.67 -13.83
C VAL A 22 -0.43 -8.89 -13.66
N THR A 23 0.02 -10.04 -14.16
CA THR A 23 -0.70 -11.30 -14.05
C THR A 23 -0.28 -12.03 -12.77
N ALA A 24 -1.25 -12.35 -11.92
CA ALA A 24 -1.11 -13.12 -10.70
C ALA A 24 -2.18 -14.22 -10.68
N ASN A 25 -1.80 -15.50 -10.57
CA ASN A 25 -2.77 -16.60 -10.45
C ASN A 25 -3.88 -16.62 -11.53
N ASN A 26 -3.52 -16.29 -12.78
CA ASN A 26 -4.44 -16.13 -13.93
C ASN A 26 -5.40 -14.93 -13.88
N GLU A 27 -5.28 -14.06 -12.88
CA GLU A 27 -5.96 -12.77 -12.84
C GLU A 27 -4.99 -11.66 -13.28
N ILE A 28 -5.52 -10.64 -13.96
CA ILE A 28 -4.74 -9.50 -14.44
C ILE A 28 -5.10 -8.28 -13.61
N ALA A 29 -4.11 -7.69 -12.96
CA ALA A 29 -4.21 -6.41 -12.30
C ALA A 29 -3.68 -5.29 -13.20
N MET A 30 -4.47 -4.25 -13.40
CA MET A 30 -4.06 -3.03 -14.08
C MET A 30 -3.49 -2.05 -13.06
N VAL A 31 -2.24 -1.65 -13.24
CA VAL A 31 -1.53 -0.73 -12.37
C VAL A 31 -1.28 0.57 -13.13
N HIS A 32 -1.68 1.70 -12.55
CA HIS A 32 -1.35 3.04 -13.02
C HIS A 32 -0.49 3.72 -11.96
N LEU A 33 0.82 3.76 -12.19
CA LEU A 33 1.81 4.23 -11.22
C LEU A 33 1.66 5.72 -10.92
N ARG A 34 1.43 6.56 -11.94
CA ARG A 34 1.28 8.01 -11.78
C ARG A 34 0.10 8.40 -10.89
N SER A 35 -1.06 7.75 -11.08
CA SER A 35 -2.25 7.99 -10.26
C SER A 35 -2.26 7.17 -8.96
N LYS A 36 -1.28 6.28 -8.77
CA LYS A 36 -1.16 5.38 -7.61
C LYS A 36 -2.39 4.47 -7.44
N ILE A 37 -2.89 3.92 -8.55
CA ILE A 37 -4.09 3.08 -8.59
C ILE A 37 -3.71 1.68 -9.07
N CYS A 38 -4.34 0.68 -8.48
CA CYS A 38 -4.33 -0.71 -8.96
C CYS A 38 -5.78 -1.22 -9.02
N SER A 39 -6.13 -2.03 -10.01
CA SER A 39 -7.45 -2.64 -10.10
C SER A 39 -7.75 -3.61 -8.95
N CYS A 40 -6.74 -4.10 -8.22
CA CYS A 40 -6.93 -4.84 -6.96
C CYS A 40 -7.37 -3.94 -5.78
N ARG A 41 -7.42 -2.63 -5.99
CA ARG A 41 -7.84 -1.57 -5.06
C ARG A 41 -6.95 -1.35 -3.84
N GLU A 42 -6.09 -2.29 -3.44
CA GLU A 42 -5.17 -2.12 -2.31
C GLU A 42 -4.31 -0.86 -2.44
N PHE A 43 -3.75 -0.57 -3.62
CA PHE A 43 -2.93 0.64 -3.80
C PHE A 43 -3.74 1.93 -3.63
N ASP A 44 -5.02 1.90 -4.02
CA ASP A 44 -5.93 3.03 -3.79
C ASP A 44 -6.36 3.10 -2.31
N LEU A 45 -6.71 2.00 -1.68
CA LEU A 45 -7.25 2.00 -0.33
C LEU A 45 -6.17 2.22 0.74
N ASP A 46 -5.12 1.42 0.68
CA ASP A 46 -4.03 1.45 1.66
C ASP A 46 -3.03 2.57 1.34
N LYS A 47 -3.10 3.17 0.14
CA LYS A 47 -2.21 4.26 -0.29
C LYS A 47 -0.71 3.91 -0.20
N ILE A 48 -0.38 2.62 -0.23
CA ILE A 48 0.96 2.03 -0.32
C ILE A 48 0.97 1.03 -1.49
N PRO A 49 2.09 0.86 -2.22
CA PRO A 49 2.13 -0.07 -3.34
C PRO A 49 1.74 -1.51 -2.95
N CYS A 50 0.66 -2.01 -3.54
CA CYS A 50 0.29 -3.43 -3.45
C CYS A 50 1.32 -4.32 -4.18
N GLN A 51 1.22 -5.65 -4.04
CA GLN A 51 2.14 -6.58 -4.70
C GLN A 51 2.27 -6.38 -6.23
N HIS A 52 1.16 -6.02 -6.89
CA HIS A 52 1.15 -5.73 -8.33
C HIS A 52 1.91 -4.43 -8.65
N ALA A 53 1.65 -3.38 -7.86
CA ALA A 53 2.34 -2.10 -8.02
C ALA A 53 3.84 -2.23 -7.70
N MET A 54 4.21 -3.01 -6.69
CA MET A 54 5.61 -3.33 -6.37
C MET A 54 6.29 -4.04 -7.54
N ALA A 55 5.62 -5.00 -8.19
CA ALA A 55 6.15 -5.68 -9.36
C ALA A 55 6.33 -4.72 -10.55
N ALA A 56 5.36 -3.85 -10.82
CA ALA A 56 5.44 -2.82 -11.86
C ALA A 56 6.58 -1.82 -11.59
N LEU A 57 6.71 -1.33 -10.36
CA LEU A 57 7.79 -0.43 -9.93
C LEU A 57 9.16 -1.09 -10.09
N ARG A 58 9.29 -2.37 -9.71
CA ARG A 58 10.53 -3.13 -9.88
C ARG A 58 10.89 -3.28 -11.36
N HIS A 59 9.90 -3.53 -12.21
CA HIS A 59 10.10 -3.58 -13.66
C HIS A 59 10.55 -2.24 -14.23
N LYS A 60 9.93 -1.12 -13.79
CA LYS A 60 10.23 0.23 -14.28
C LYS A 60 11.59 0.75 -13.84
N PHE A 61 11.97 0.52 -12.58
CA PHE A 61 13.13 1.18 -11.96
C PHE A 61 14.34 0.27 -11.72
N GLY A 62 14.21 -1.05 -11.88
CA GLY A 62 15.33 -1.98 -11.71
C GLY A 62 16.04 -1.80 -10.36
N ASP A 63 17.33 -1.47 -10.40
CA ASP A 63 18.15 -1.26 -9.19
C ASP A 63 17.71 -0.04 -8.37
N GLU A 64 17.09 0.96 -8.99
CA GLU A 64 16.57 2.14 -8.28
C GLU A 64 15.24 1.89 -7.56
N TYR A 65 14.65 0.70 -7.74
CA TYR A 65 13.37 0.31 -7.12
C TYR A 65 13.34 0.60 -5.62
N GLY A 66 14.43 0.30 -4.91
CA GLY A 66 14.49 0.47 -3.46
C GLY A 66 14.30 1.92 -3.02
N LYS A 67 14.74 2.90 -3.82
CA LYS A 67 14.50 4.32 -3.57
C LYS A 67 13.10 4.73 -4.03
N MET A 68 12.72 4.29 -5.23
CA MET A 68 11.48 4.75 -5.86
C MET A 68 10.23 4.25 -5.15
N ILE A 69 10.24 3.05 -4.55
CA ILE A 69 9.05 2.52 -3.85
C ILE A 69 8.48 3.50 -2.82
N TYR A 70 9.33 4.24 -2.10
CA TYR A 70 8.91 5.20 -1.09
C TYR A 70 8.24 6.45 -1.67
N GLU A 71 8.62 6.88 -2.87
CA GLU A 71 7.99 8.02 -3.57
C GLU A 71 6.57 7.68 -4.04
N TYR A 72 6.30 6.40 -4.28
CA TYR A 72 4.97 5.92 -4.66
C TYR A 72 4.05 5.64 -3.46
N SER A 73 4.58 5.59 -2.23
CA SER A 73 3.77 5.53 -1.01
C SER A 73 3.16 6.90 -0.64
N SER A 74 2.09 6.88 0.15
CA SER A 74 1.48 8.10 0.69
C SER A 74 2.36 8.75 1.77
N PRO A 75 2.36 10.10 1.88
CA PRO A 75 2.99 10.80 2.99
C PRO A 75 2.52 10.33 4.38
N TYR A 76 1.34 9.70 4.48
CA TYR A 76 0.83 9.12 5.72
C TYR A 76 1.81 8.14 6.39
N TYR A 77 2.62 7.44 5.58
CA TYR A 77 3.62 6.49 6.07
C TYR A 77 5.00 7.10 6.30
N LYS A 78 5.14 8.42 6.20
CA LYS A 78 6.40 9.11 6.49
C LYS A 78 6.54 9.39 7.99
N VAL A 79 7.78 9.35 8.47
CA VAL A 79 8.12 9.59 9.88
C VAL A 79 7.61 10.96 10.33
N GLU A 80 7.72 11.98 9.48
CA GLU A 80 7.26 13.34 9.78
C GLU A 80 5.75 13.38 10.05
N SER A 81 4.96 12.63 9.27
CA SER A 81 3.52 12.54 9.46
C SER A 81 3.16 11.82 10.76
N TYR A 82 3.91 10.78 11.12
CA TYR A 82 3.74 10.07 12.39
C TYR A 82 4.04 10.98 13.58
N ILE A 83 5.16 11.73 13.53
CA ILE A 83 5.53 12.69 14.59
C ILE A 83 4.44 13.75 14.75
N LEU A 84 3.94 14.32 13.65
CA LEU A 84 2.88 15.32 13.69
C LEU A 84 1.56 14.75 14.23
N ALA A 85 1.21 13.51 13.89
CA ALA A 85 -0.01 12.86 14.38
C ALA A 85 0.00 12.62 15.91
N TYR A 86 1.18 12.46 16.51
CA TYR A 86 1.39 12.25 17.94
C TYR A 86 2.02 13.46 18.64
N ALA A 87 2.03 14.63 18.00
CA ALA A 87 2.61 15.84 18.58
C ALA A 87 1.81 16.32 19.79
N ASP A 88 0.49 16.12 19.76
CA ASP A 88 -0.41 16.43 20.86
C ASP A 88 -0.41 15.32 21.91
N PRO A 89 -0.47 15.66 23.22
CA PRO A 89 -0.51 14.67 24.28
C PRO A 89 -1.78 13.82 24.20
N ILE A 90 -1.58 12.50 24.19
CA ILE A 90 -2.68 11.54 24.34
C ILE A 90 -3.03 11.47 25.84
N TYR A 91 -4.13 12.10 26.21
CA TYR A 91 -4.63 12.01 27.57
C TYR A 91 -5.17 10.60 27.86
N PRO A 92 -4.88 10.03 29.03
CA PRO A 92 -5.48 8.77 29.43
C PRO A 92 -7.00 8.93 29.50
N MET A 93 -7.72 7.90 29.06
CA MET A 93 -9.16 7.85 29.25
C MET A 93 -9.44 7.85 30.76
N PRO A 94 -10.33 8.72 31.27
CA PRO A 94 -10.70 8.68 32.68
C PRO A 94 -11.39 7.33 32.99
N ALA A 95 -11.45 6.95 34.28
CA ALA A 95 -12.18 5.74 34.68
C ALA A 95 -13.66 5.82 34.26
N GLU A 96 -14.30 4.67 34.04
CA GLU A 96 -15.68 4.57 33.54
C GLU A 96 -16.68 5.34 34.40
N GLU A 97 -16.43 5.42 35.71
CA GLU A 97 -17.22 6.20 36.68
C GLU A 97 -17.25 7.72 36.39
N PHE A 98 -16.30 8.24 35.60
CA PHE A 98 -16.23 9.64 35.18
C PHE A 98 -16.66 9.85 33.72
N TRP A 99 -17.17 8.82 33.05
CA TRP A 99 -17.63 8.95 31.67
C TRP A 99 -18.98 9.69 31.62
N ASN A 100 -19.05 10.73 30.79
CA ASN A 100 -20.32 11.39 30.46
C ASN A 100 -21.08 10.54 29.44
N LEU A 101 -21.80 9.53 29.92
CA LEU A 101 -22.63 8.67 29.09
C LEU A 101 -23.91 9.40 28.64
N PRO A 102 -24.36 9.21 27.39
CA PRO A 102 -25.66 9.72 26.96
C PRO A 102 -26.80 9.06 27.77
N PRO A 103 -27.98 9.70 27.86
CA PRO A 103 -29.12 9.12 28.56
C PRO A 103 -29.44 7.73 28.01
N LYS A 104 -29.72 6.79 28.91
CA LYS A 104 -30.25 5.49 28.51
C LYS A 104 -31.65 5.71 27.92
N PHE A 105 -31.85 5.22 26.70
CA PHE A 105 -33.14 5.16 26.01
C PHE A 105 -34.07 4.16 26.69
#